data_AF-A0A315Z764-F1
#
_entry.id   AF-A0A315Z764-F1
#
_cell.length_a   1.000
_cell.length_b   1.000
_cell.length_c   1.000
_cell.angle_alpha   90.00
_cell.angle_beta   90.00
_cell.angle_gamma   90.00
#
_symmetry.space_group_name_H-M   'P 1'
#
loop_
_entity.id
_entity.type
_entity.pdbx_description
1 polymer ?
#
loop_
_entity_poly.entity_id
_entity_poly.type
_entity_poly.pdbx_seq_one_letter_code
_entity_poly.pdbx_strand_id
1 'polypeptide(L)'
;MITSRDINIEKLGTFTGHKDSLYALAPSNQKGVFYCAGLDGMITKWDISKPDQGELVAKVQGTVYAMFFNPVKNELIVGQNNEGLHLIDLNENKKIKACPTGQHQIFDIKLFNGKIYLAQGDGFLSIIDYEKFSVDKKVKLSDKHSRSLAIQPDQDLIFVGSSDNIIRGISLADYNIVHELTGHEFSIFSLNFSKDYNYLLSGSRDAHLKIWNSNLDYALSQDIVAHMYTINHISYREDGRYFATCSKDKSIKIWDAESFKLLKVIDKARYAGHGTSVNKLLWLDSTTLASCSDDRSISIWKVNGLPE
;
A
#
# COMPACT_ATOMS: atom_id res chain seq x y z
N MET A 1 11.84 -13.38 -35.64
CA MET A 1 12.55 -13.58 -34.35
C MET A 1 12.43 -12.29 -33.57
N ILE A 2 11.50 -12.22 -32.63
CA ILE A 2 11.44 -11.10 -31.68
C ILE A 2 12.43 -11.47 -30.58
N THR A 3 13.58 -10.81 -30.54
CA THR A 3 14.50 -10.90 -29.41
C THR A 3 13.72 -10.54 -28.15
N SER A 4 13.54 -11.50 -27.23
CA SER A 4 13.02 -11.20 -25.90
C SER A 4 13.93 -10.14 -25.30
N ARG A 5 13.44 -8.91 -25.13
CA ARG A 5 14.16 -7.93 -24.34
C ARG A 5 14.18 -8.50 -22.92
N ASP A 6 15.35 -8.93 -22.45
CA ASP A 6 15.50 -9.40 -21.08
C ASP A 6 15.13 -8.25 -20.14
N ILE A 7 14.16 -8.51 -19.24
CA ILE A 7 13.79 -7.55 -18.21
C ILE A 7 15.01 -7.34 -17.31
N ASN A 8 15.53 -6.12 -17.31
CA ASN A 8 16.71 -5.73 -16.54
C ASN A 8 16.30 -5.03 -15.25
N ILE A 9 16.90 -5.45 -14.15
CA ILE A 9 16.70 -4.86 -12.83
C ILE A 9 18.04 -4.31 -12.34
N GLU A 10 18.03 -3.03 -11.97
CA GLU A 10 19.18 -2.36 -11.39
C GLU A 10 18.79 -1.75 -10.04
N LYS A 11 19.64 -1.91 -9.02
CA LYS A 11 19.45 -1.25 -7.73
C LYS A 11 20.13 0.12 -7.78
N LEU A 12 19.35 1.20 -7.80
CA LEU A 12 19.87 2.57 -7.88
C LEU A 12 20.49 3.04 -6.55
N GLY A 13 19.98 2.52 -5.43
CA GLY A 13 20.49 2.91 -4.11
C GLY A 13 19.79 2.20 -2.97
N THR A 14 20.42 2.29 -1.79
CA THR A 14 19.85 1.88 -0.51
C THR A 14 19.85 3.09 0.42
N PHE A 15 18.68 3.47 0.92
CA PHE A 15 18.46 4.67 1.70
C PHE A 15 18.30 4.23 3.15
N THR A 16 19.11 4.80 4.03
CA THR A 16 19.22 4.38 5.44
C THR A 16 19.22 5.60 6.36
N GLY A 17 18.84 5.40 7.61
CA GLY A 17 18.73 6.50 8.60
C GLY A 17 17.59 6.30 9.59
N HIS A 18 16.59 5.50 9.21
CA HIS A 18 15.56 5.03 10.13
C HIS A 18 16.12 4.09 11.19
N LYS A 19 15.54 4.18 12.40
CA LYS A 19 16.00 3.45 13.58
C LYS A 19 15.26 2.13 13.77
N ASP A 20 14.19 1.92 13.01
CA ASP A 20 13.32 0.76 13.14
C ASP A 20 12.63 0.42 11.79
N SER A 21 11.84 -0.65 11.75
CA SER A 21 11.20 -1.20 10.56
C SER A 21 10.29 -0.19 9.84
N LEU A 22 10.26 -0.26 8.52
CA LEU A 22 9.51 0.66 7.66
C LEU A 22 8.25 0.00 7.11
N TYR A 23 7.13 0.73 7.11
CA TYR A 23 5.82 0.20 6.74
C TYR A 23 5.03 1.09 5.78
N ALA A 24 5.35 2.39 5.69
CA ALA A 24 4.63 3.32 4.85
C ALA A 24 5.55 4.00 3.83
N LEU A 25 5.06 4.08 2.60
CA LEU A 25 5.63 4.87 1.51
C LEU A 25 4.50 5.71 0.91
N ALA A 26 4.78 6.97 0.57
CA ALA A 26 3.84 7.83 -0.12
C ALA A 26 4.56 8.64 -1.21
N PRO A 27 3.93 8.88 -2.38
CA PRO A 27 4.53 9.68 -3.44
C PRO A 27 4.60 11.16 -3.07
N SER A 28 5.16 11.97 -3.95
CA SER A 28 5.09 13.42 -3.89
C SER A 28 4.77 14.01 -5.26
N ASN A 29 4.47 15.31 -5.32
CA ASN A 29 4.32 16.03 -6.60
C ASN A 29 5.64 16.23 -7.35
N GLN A 30 6.79 15.94 -6.73
CA GLN A 30 8.11 16.09 -7.32
C GLN A 30 8.61 14.72 -7.80
N LYS A 31 9.04 14.66 -9.07
CA LYS A 31 9.57 13.43 -9.66
C LYS A 31 10.78 12.94 -8.87
N GLY A 32 10.77 11.65 -8.52
CA GLY A 32 11.86 11.04 -7.76
C GLY A 32 11.89 11.41 -6.28
N VAL A 33 10.90 12.14 -5.78
CA VAL A 33 10.77 12.48 -4.36
C VAL A 33 9.59 11.72 -3.76
N PHE A 34 9.79 11.17 -2.57
CA PHE A 34 8.78 10.39 -1.85
C PHE A 34 8.95 10.49 -0.34
N TYR A 35 7.94 10.05 0.41
CA TYR A 35 7.93 10.04 1.86
C TYR A 35 7.95 8.61 2.40
N CYS A 36 8.59 8.42 3.56
CA CYS A 36 8.64 7.15 4.25
C CYS A 36 8.39 7.32 5.75
N ALA A 37 7.77 6.31 6.35
CA ALA A 37 7.60 6.21 7.79
C ALA A 37 7.55 4.75 8.25
N GLY A 38 7.76 4.56 9.55
CA GLY A 38 7.81 3.24 10.16
C GLY A 38 7.62 3.26 11.68
N LEU A 39 8.23 2.29 12.35
CA LEU A 39 8.10 2.10 13.79
C LEU A 39 8.84 3.15 14.63
N ASP A 40 9.81 3.85 14.05
CA ASP A 40 10.55 4.89 14.75
C ASP A 40 9.81 6.24 14.85
N GLY A 41 8.59 6.31 14.27
CA GLY A 41 7.75 7.50 14.26
C GLY A 41 8.31 8.66 13.44
N MET A 42 9.40 8.45 12.68
CA MET A 42 9.96 9.48 11.81
C MET A 42 9.22 9.47 10.47
N ILE A 43 8.79 10.64 10.02
CA ILE A 43 8.29 10.87 8.67
C ILE A 43 9.37 11.60 7.91
N THR A 44 9.98 10.92 6.95
CA THR A 44 11.14 11.40 6.21
C THR A 44 10.81 11.58 4.74
N LYS A 45 11.37 12.62 4.13
CA LYS A 45 11.34 12.88 2.70
C LYS A 45 12.66 12.44 2.10
N TRP A 46 12.59 11.78 0.95
CA TRP A 46 13.74 11.27 0.22
C TRP A 46 13.68 11.71 -1.23
N ASP A 47 14.85 12.02 -1.79
CA ASP A 47 15.06 12.27 -3.21
C ASP A 47 15.97 11.16 -3.76
N ILE A 48 15.53 10.46 -4.80
CA ILE A 48 16.28 9.34 -5.37
C ILE A 48 17.69 9.71 -5.86
N SER A 49 17.93 11.00 -6.16
CA SER A 49 19.25 11.50 -6.56
C SER A 49 20.21 11.71 -5.40
N LYS A 50 19.72 11.67 -4.15
CA LYS A 50 20.47 11.95 -2.92
C LYS A 50 20.20 10.89 -1.84
N PRO A 51 20.66 9.64 -2.03
CA PRO A 51 20.33 8.51 -1.16
C PRO A 51 20.76 8.66 0.30
N ASP A 52 21.75 9.50 0.57
CA ASP A 52 22.30 9.73 1.91
C ASP A 52 21.68 10.95 2.63
N GLN A 53 20.68 11.62 2.03
CA GLN A 53 20.11 12.87 2.54
C GLN A 53 18.60 12.78 2.78
N GLY A 54 18.21 12.01 3.80
CA GLY A 54 16.83 11.97 4.29
C GLY A 54 16.50 13.24 5.08
N GLU A 55 15.45 13.95 4.67
CA GLU A 55 14.96 15.15 5.37
C GLU A 55 13.84 14.75 6.34
N LEU A 56 13.97 15.07 7.63
CA LEU A 56 12.89 14.83 8.60
C LEU A 56 11.79 15.88 8.39
N VAL A 57 10.62 15.43 7.96
CA VAL A 57 9.43 16.28 7.76
C VAL A 57 8.69 16.47 9.07
N ALA A 58 8.48 15.37 9.80
CA ALA A 58 7.79 15.38 11.08
C ALA A 58 8.21 14.17 11.91
N LYS A 59 7.94 14.24 13.23
CA LYS A 59 8.10 13.12 14.14
C LYS A 59 6.85 12.96 14.99
N VAL A 60 6.31 11.75 15.01
CA VAL A 60 5.23 11.35 15.90
C VAL A 60 5.78 10.47 17.03
N GLN A 61 5.03 10.35 18.13
CA GLN A 61 5.48 9.57 19.30
C GLN A 61 5.29 8.06 19.09
N GLY A 62 4.30 7.68 18.28
CA GLY A 62 3.93 6.29 18.00
C GLY A 62 4.48 5.76 16.68
N THR A 63 4.07 4.55 16.35
CA THR A 63 4.45 3.87 15.11
C THR A 63 3.51 4.25 13.96
N VAL A 64 4.02 4.24 12.73
CA VAL A 64 3.26 4.57 11.53
C VAL A 64 3.23 3.37 10.58
N TYR A 65 2.03 2.83 10.34
CA TYR A 65 1.83 1.76 9.35
C TYR A 65 1.28 2.27 8.02
N ALA A 66 0.56 3.39 8.03
CA ALA A 66 -0.10 3.91 6.85
C ALA A 66 0.07 5.43 6.74
N MET A 67 0.29 5.87 5.51
CA MET A 67 0.28 7.27 5.11
C MET A 67 -0.45 7.40 3.78
N PHE A 68 -1.07 8.55 3.56
CA PHE A 68 -1.69 8.91 2.29
C PHE A 68 -1.27 10.32 1.89
N PHE A 69 -0.83 10.49 0.65
CA PHE A 69 -0.47 11.79 0.08
C PHE A 69 -1.65 12.35 -0.71
N ASN A 70 -2.09 13.57 -0.37
CA ASN A 70 -3.02 14.33 -1.20
C ASN A 70 -2.25 15.25 -2.16
N PRO A 71 -2.19 14.93 -3.46
CA PRO A 71 -1.44 15.73 -4.44
C PRO A 71 -2.05 17.13 -4.66
N VAL A 72 -3.37 17.29 -4.48
CA VAL A 72 -4.07 18.54 -4.77
C VAL A 72 -3.72 19.63 -3.75
N LYS A 73 -3.72 19.28 -2.46
CA LYS A 73 -3.36 20.20 -1.38
C LYS A 73 -1.88 20.15 -0.98
N ASN A 74 -1.12 19.19 -1.54
CA ASN A 74 0.25 18.89 -1.15
C ASN A 74 0.35 18.59 0.37
N GLU A 75 -0.50 17.69 0.83
CA GLU A 75 -0.63 17.33 2.25
C GLU A 75 -0.35 15.84 2.45
N LEU A 76 0.14 15.49 3.63
CA LEU A 76 0.32 14.11 4.07
C LEU A 76 -0.60 13.80 5.24
N ILE A 77 -1.44 12.78 5.07
CA ILE A 77 -2.25 12.19 6.14
C ILE A 77 -1.45 11.03 6.73
N VAL A 78 -1.08 11.14 7.99
CA VAL A 78 -0.28 10.15 8.72
C VAL A 78 -1.15 9.44 9.75
N GLY A 79 -1.26 8.11 9.65
CA GLY A 79 -1.92 7.29 10.65
C GLY A 79 -0.96 6.90 11.76
N GLN A 80 -1.05 7.60 12.89
CA GLN A 80 -0.31 7.22 14.09
C GLN A 80 -1.10 6.17 14.87
N ASN A 81 -0.49 5.00 15.03
CA ASN A 81 -1.10 3.91 15.78
C ASN A 81 -1.38 4.33 17.22
N ASN A 82 -2.57 3.98 17.69
CA ASN A 82 -3.09 4.26 19.03
C ASN A 82 -3.34 5.74 19.37
N GLU A 83 -3.24 6.65 18.39
CA GLU A 83 -3.63 8.05 18.58
C GLU A 83 -4.67 8.49 17.55
N GLY A 84 -4.40 8.28 16.25
CA GLY A 84 -5.29 8.69 15.17
C GLY A 84 -4.57 9.28 13.98
N LEU A 85 -5.21 10.21 13.28
CA LEU A 85 -4.65 10.86 12.11
C LEU A 85 -3.98 12.18 12.46
N HIS A 86 -2.89 12.48 11.75
CA HIS A 86 -2.29 13.80 11.69
C HIS A 86 -2.26 14.27 10.24
N LEU A 87 -2.62 15.54 10.03
CA LEU A 87 -2.50 16.19 8.75
C LEU A 87 -1.26 17.09 8.76
N ILE A 88 -0.36 16.87 7.82
CA ILE A 88 0.87 17.65 7.64
C ILE A 88 0.77 18.37 6.31
N ASP A 89 0.94 19.69 6.32
CA ASP A 89 1.16 20.46 5.10
C ASP A 89 2.63 20.44 4.74
N LEU A 90 2.92 20.00 3.52
CA LEU A 90 4.27 19.79 3.02
C LEU A 90 4.86 21.05 2.36
N ASN A 91 4.07 22.12 2.22
CA ASN A 91 4.59 23.44 1.82
C ASN A 91 5.32 24.11 2.99
N GLU A 92 4.78 23.97 4.20
CA GLU A 92 5.35 24.54 5.44
C GLU A 92 6.04 23.50 6.33
N ASN A 93 5.99 22.21 5.97
CA ASN A 93 6.41 21.07 6.80
C ASN A 93 5.82 21.12 8.21
N LYS A 94 4.53 21.45 8.32
CA LYS A 94 3.87 21.73 9.59
C LYS A 94 2.64 20.87 9.79
N LYS A 95 2.50 20.32 11.00
CA LYS A 95 1.26 19.67 11.43
C LYS A 95 0.15 20.72 11.55
N ILE A 96 -0.95 20.50 10.84
CA ILE A 96 -2.12 21.40 10.84
C ILE A 96 -3.21 20.87 11.75
N LYS A 97 -3.60 19.60 11.60
CA LYS A 97 -4.76 19.01 12.29
C LYS A 97 -4.42 17.64 12.86
N ALA A 98 -5.18 17.24 13.87
CA ALA A 98 -5.18 15.89 14.41
C ALA A 98 -6.62 15.40 14.59
N CYS A 99 -6.86 14.12 14.31
CA CYS A 99 -8.16 13.48 14.48
C CYS A 99 -7.96 12.21 15.33
N PRO A 100 -8.30 12.23 16.62
CA PRO A 100 -8.24 11.03 17.44
C PRO A 100 -9.21 9.96 16.94
N THR A 101 -8.73 8.74 16.73
CA THR A 101 -9.58 7.64 16.20
C THR A 101 -9.70 6.45 17.15
N GLY A 102 -9.10 6.53 18.34
CA GLY A 102 -9.07 5.48 19.35
C GLY A 102 -7.71 4.81 19.50
N GLN A 103 -7.59 3.92 20.49
CA GLN A 103 -6.35 3.21 20.85
C GLN A 103 -6.13 1.96 19.99
N HIS A 104 -6.10 2.15 18.66
CA HIS A 104 -5.98 1.07 17.69
C HIS A 104 -4.98 1.40 16.60
N GLN A 105 -4.43 0.37 15.96
CA GLN A 105 -3.55 0.55 14.80
C GLN A 105 -4.35 0.96 13.57
N ILE A 106 -3.72 1.72 12.67
CA ILE A 106 -4.28 2.16 11.38
C ILE A 106 -3.45 1.49 10.29
N PHE A 107 -4.02 0.50 9.61
CA PHE A 107 -3.29 -0.33 8.66
C PHE A 107 -3.31 0.21 7.22
N ASP A 108 -4.35 0.95 6.85
CA ASP A 108 -4.45 1.56 5.54
C ASP A 108 -5.32 2.82 5.58
N ILE A 109 -5.06 3.75 4.65
CA ILE A 109 -5.70 5.05 4.54
C ILE A 109 -6.02 5.31 3.07
N LYS A 110 -7.26 5.70 2.78
CA LYS A 110 -7.68 6.19 1.46
C LYS A 110 -8.42 7.52 1.59
N LEU A 111 -8.21 8.43 0.64
CA LEU A 111 -9.00 9.66 0.50
C LEU A 111 -9.83 9.55 -0.78
N PHE A 112 -11.14 9.69 -0.67
CA PHE A 112 -12.06 9.66 -1.81
C PHE A 112 -13.30 10.49 -1.50
N ASN A 113 -13.77 11.28 -2.47
CA ASN A 113 -14.96 12.14 -2.35
C ASN A 113 -15.03 12.96 -1.03
N GLY A 114 -13.90 13.54 -0.61
CA GLY A 114 -13.83 14.37 0.61
C GLY A 114 -13.93 13.59 1.92
N LYS A 115 -13.80 12.26 1.89
CA LYS A 115 -13.78 11.39 3.06
C LYS A 115 -12.47 10.62 3.14
N ILE A 116 -11.93 10.50 4.35
CA ILE A 116 -10.81 9.61 4.65
C ILE A 116 -11.37 8.31 5.22
N TYR A 117 -10.95 7.19 4.64
CA TYR A 117 -11.31 5.83 5.06
C TYR A 117 -10.12 5.17 5.73
N LEU A 118 -10.35 4.56 6.90
CA LEU A 118 -9.32 3.87 7.68
C LEU A 118 -9.67 2.40 7.91
N ALA A 119 -8.73 1.51 7.62
CA ALA A 119 -8.77 0.14 8.09
C ALA A 119 -8.09 0.06 9.47
N GLN A 120 -8.84 -0.31 10.50
CA GLN A 120 -8.37 -0.25 11.88
C GLN A 120 -8.20 -1.62 12.55
N GLY A 121 -7.34 -1.66 13.56
CA GLY A 121 -7.01 -2.87 14.32
C GLY A 121 -8.13 -3.41 15.21
N ASP A 122 -9.16 -2.63 15.49
CA ASP A 122 -10.37 -3.09 16.16
C ASP A 122 -11.39 -3.73 15.19
N GLY A 123 -11.05 -3.83 13.90
CA GLY A 123 -11.93 -4.42 12.88
C GLY A 123 -12.99 -3.48 12.36
N PHE A 124 -12.80 -2.17 12.55
CA PHE A 124 -13.65 -1.13 11.99
C PHE A 124 -13.10 -0.57 10.68
N LEU A 125 -14.03 -0.19 9.81
CA LEU A 125 -13.85 0.86 8.82
C LEU A 125 -14.30 2.19 9.46
N SER A 126 -13.35 3.11 9.69
CA SER A 126 -13.67 4.47 10.13
C SER A 126 -13.71 5.43 8.95
N ILE A 127 -14.72 6.30 8.94
CA ILE A 127 -14.95 7.34 7.94
C ILE A 127 -14.78 8.68 8.63
N ILE A 128 -13.87 9.50 8.10
CA ILE A 128 -13.52 10.82 8.61
C ILE A 128 -13.85 11.85 7.54
N ASP A 129 -14.51 12.92 7.95
CA ASP A 129 -14.72 14.07 7.07
C ASP A 129 -13.40 14.80 6.86
N TYR A 130 -12.94 14.95 5.61
CA TYR A 130 -11.61 15.49 5.34
C TYR A 130 -11.49 16.97 5.71
N GLU A 131 -12.49 17.78 5.39
CA GLU A 131 -12.45 19.23 5.64
C GLU A 131 -12.57 19.53 7.14
N LYS A 132 -13.52 18.88 7.83
CA LYS A 132 -13.69 19.00 9.28
C LYS A 132 -12.58 18.29 10.06
N PHE A 133 -11.95 17.28 9.45
CA PHE A 133 -10.94 16.41 10.04
C PHE A 133 -11.43 15.73 11.33
N SER A 134 -12.68 15.25 11.31
CA SER A 134 -13.38 14.62 12.45
C SER A 134 -14.06 13.32 12.01
N VAL A 135 -14.12 12.34 12.92
CA VAL A 135 -14.81 11.06 12.66
C VAL A 135 -16.30 11.32 12.40
N ASP A 136 -16.78 10.81 11.27
CA ASP A 136 -18.17 10.91 10.82
C ASP A 136 -18.95 9.63 11.18
N LYS A 137 -18.39 8.47 10.81
CA LYS A 137 -19.00 7.16 11.05
C LYS A 137 -17.93 6.10 11.31
N LYS A 138 -18.32 5.06 12.05
CA LYS A 138 -17.55 3.82 12.20
C LYS A 138 -18.44 2.64 11.86
N VAL A 139 -17.92 1.70 11.08
CA VAL A 139 -18.63 0.47 10.68
C VAL A 139 -17.85 -0.71 11.19
N LYS A 140 -18.44 -1.51 12.08
CA LYS A 140 -17.83 -2.75 12.57
C LYS A 140 -17.94 -3.81 11.49
N LEU A 141 -16.81 -4.33 11.03
CA LEU A 141 -16.77 -5.32 9.95
C LEU A 141 -16.36 -6.71 10.47
N SER A 142 -15.51 -6.77 11.49
CA SER A 142 -14.99 -8.01 12.04
C SER A 142 -14.53 -7.84 13.48
N ASP A 143 -14.47 -8.93 14.25
CA ASP A 143 -13.77 -8.97 15.54
C ASP A 143 -12.25 -9.15 15.38
N LYS A 144 -11.79 -9.34 14.15
CA LYS A 144 -10.37 -9.31 13.77
C LYS A 144 -10.05 -7.98 13.08
N HIS A 145 -8.77 -7.69 12.90
CA HIS A 145 -8.32 -6.45 12.30
C HIS A 145 -8.84 -6.25 10.87
N SER A 146 -9.25 -5.03 10.53
CA SER A 146 -9.33 -4.57 9.15
C SER A 146 -7.92 -4.13 8.73
N ARG A 147 -7.43 -4.61 7.59
CA ARG A 147 -6.01 -4.54 7.21
C ARG A 147 -5.73 -3.68 5.99
N SER A 148 -6.59 -3.73 4.97
CA SER A 148 -6.32 -3.10 3.69
C SER A 148 -7.60 -2.61 3.03
N LEU A 149 -7.48 -1.55 2.21
CA LEU A 149 -8.59 -0.89 1.53
C LEU A 149 -8.34 -0.83 0.02
N ALA A 150 -9.38 -1.07 -0.77
CA ALA A 150 -9.40 -0.76 -2.21
C ALA A 150 -10.73 -0.12 -2.58
N ILE A 151 -10.70 1.02 -3.29
CA ILE A 151 -11.90 1.73 -3.71
C ILE A 151 -12.17 1.40 -5.17
N GLN A 152 -13.43 1.14 -5.49
CA GLN A 152 -13.95 1.05 -6.84
C GLN A 152 -14.87 2.26 -7.10
N PRO A 153 -14.35 3.35 -7.71
CA PRO A 153 -15.08 4.60 -7.86
C PRO A 153 -16.33 4.53 -8.74
N ASP A 154 -16.31 3.72 -9.80
CA ASP A 154 -17.41 3.61 -10.77
C ASP A 154 -18.66 2.92 -10.19
N GLN A 155 -18.48 2.11 -9.15
CA GLN A 155 -19.57 1.46 -8.42
C GLN A 155 -19.84 2.07 -7.03
N ASP A 156 -19.11 3.13 -6.65
CA ASP A 156 -19.14 3.71 -5.31
C ASP A 156 -18.97 2.65 -4.19
N LEU A 157 -18.00 1.74 -4.36
CA LEU A 157 -17.69 0.69 -3.39
C LEU A 157 -16.30 0.87 -2.77
N ILE A 158 -16.17 0.42 -1.52
CA ILE A 158 -14.89 0.18 -0.87
C ILE A 158 -14.79 -1.26 -0.38
N PHE A 159 -13.68 -1.92 -0.71
CA PHE A 159 -13.36 -3.26 -0.27
C PHE A 159 -12.39 -3.23 0.89
N VAL A 160 -12.65 -4.07 1.90
CA VAL A 160 -11.85 -4.17 3.13
C VAL A 160 -11.37 -5.60 3.30
N GLY A 161 -10.06 -5.79 3.23
CA GLY A 161 -9.41 -7.07 3.51
C GLY A 161 -9.17 -7.19 5.01
N SER A 162 -9.60 -8.30 5.61
CA SER A 162 -9.61 -8.47 7.06
C SER A 162 -8.81 -9.68 7.54
N SER A 163 -8.44 -9.65 8.82
CA SER A 163 -7.68 -10.73 9.47
C SER A 163 -8.53 -11.96 9.80
N ASP A 164 -9.83 -11.92 9.56
CA ASP A 164 -10.76 -13.06 9.58
C ASP A 164 -10.85 -13.77 8.22
N ASN A 165 -9.97 -13.43 7.27
CA ASN A 165 -9.82 -14.05 5.96
C ASN A 165 -10.93 -13.71 4.96
N ILE A 166 -11.80 -12.76 5.31
CA ILE A 166 -12.90 -12.30 4.46
C ILE A 166 -12.56 -10.93 3.87
N ILE A 167 -12.86 -10.75 2.59
CA ILE A 167 -12.90 -9.44 1.95
C ILE A 167 -14.36 -8.97 1.95
N ARG A 168 -14.64 -7.79 2.48
CA ARG A 168 -16.00 -7.21 2.47
C ARG A 168 -16.07 -6.02 1.54
N GLY A 169 -17.03 -6.00 0.63
CA GLY A 169 -17.37 -4.84 -0.19
C GLY A 169 -18.48 -4.02 0.50
N ILE A 170 -18.26 -2.73 0.66
CA ILE A 170 -19.15 -1.81 1.37
C ILE A 170 -19.59 -0.70 0.42
N SER A 171 -20.89 -0.45 0.37
CA SER A 171 -21.48 0.68 -0.34
C SER A 171 -21.07 2.00 0.29
N LEU A 172 -20.55 2.95 -0.49
CA LEU A 172 -20.16 4.27 0.02
C LEU A 172 -21.36 5.20 0.26
N ALA A 173 -22.55 4.86 -0.23
CA ALA A 173 -23.77 5.65 -0.06
C ALA A 173 -24.37 5.50 1.35
N ASP A 174 -24.41 4.28 1.89
CA ASP A 174 -25.07 3.95 3.15
C ASP A 174 -24.18 3.18 4.15
N TYR A 175 -23.02 2.70 3.69
CA TYR A 175 -22.05 1.91 4.43
C TYR A 175 -22.53 0.52 4.82
N ASN A 176 -23.47 -0.05 4.05
CA ASN A 176 -23.86 -1.45 4.19
C ASN A 176 -22.88 -2.37 3.46
N ILE A 177 -22.70 -3.58 4.01
CA ILE A 177 -21.94 -4.65 3.34
C ILE A 177 -22.80 -5.19 2.20
N VAL A 178 -22.26 -5.17 0.99
CA VAL A 178 -22.93 -5.63 -0.24
C VAL A 178 -22.23 -6.82 -0.89
N HIS A 179 -20.96 -7.07 -0.55
CA HIS A 179 -20.22 -8.27 -0.96
C HIS A 179 -19.45 -8.88 0.21
N GLU A 180 -19.37 -10.21 0.24
CA GLU A 180 -18.44 -10.97 1.10
C GLU A 180 -17.69 -12.00 0.24
N LEU A 181 -16.40 -11.77 0.01
CA LEU A 181 -15.55 -12.67 -0.77
C LEU A 181 -14.79 -13.59 0.19
N THR A 182 -15.05 -14.87 0.05
CA THR A 182 -14.42 -15.95 0.82
C THR A 182 -13.49 -16.76 -0.09
N GLY A 183 -12.39 -17.24 0.45
CA GLY A 183 -11.45 -18.09 -0.29
C GLY A 183 -9.99 -18.02 0.16
N HIS A 184 -9.61 -16.97 0.89
CA HIS A 184 -8.33 -16.95 1.60
C HIS A 184 -8.40 -17.77 2.90
N GLU A 185 -7.28 -18.40 3.28
CA GLU A 185 -7.20 -19.22 4.49
C GLU A 185 -6.64 -18.43 5.69
N PHE A 186 -5.97 -17.30 5.42
CA PHE A 186 -5.38 -16.43 6.42
C PHE A 186 -5.64 -14.95 6.12
N SER A 187 -5.16 -14.09 7.02
CA SER A 187 -5.38 -12.64 6.97
C SER A 187 -4.98 -12.03 5.63
N ILE A 188 -5.86 -11.17 5.10
CA ILE A 188 -5.61 -10.41 3.86
C ILE A 188 -4.87 -9.12 4.21
N PHE A 189 -3.65 -8.95 3.71
CA PHE A 189 -2.79 -7.80 4.03
C PHE A 189 -2.82 -6.71 2.96
N SER A 190 -3.23 -7.02 1.74
CA SER A 190 -3.28 -6.04 0.66
C SER A 190 -4.45 -6.29 -0.27
N LEU A 191 -5.11 -5.20 -0.65
CA LEU A 191 -6.08 -5.13 -1.73
C LEU A 191 -5.64 -4.06 -2.72
N ASN A 192 -5.87 -4.29 -4.01
CA ASN A 192 -5.69 -3.27 -5.04
C ASN A 192 -6.56 -3.60 -6.25
N PHE A 193 -7.14 -2.60 -6.91
CA PHE A 193 -7.84 -2.81 -8.17
C PHE A 193 -6.86 -2.75 -9.34
N SER A 194 -7.14 -3.50 -10.40
CA SER A 194 -6.61 -3.19 -11.73
C SER A 194 -7.03 -1.77 -12.14
N LYS A 195 -6.26 -1.12 -13.01
CA LYS A 195 -6.48 0.29 -13.35
C LYS A 195 -7.85 0.54 -14.04
N ASP A 196 -8.36 -0.48 -14.72
CA ASP A 196 -9.68 -0.49 -15.35
C ASP A 196 -10.81 -0.97 -14.41
N TYR A 197 -10.51 -1.26 -13.13
CA TYR A 197 -11.42 -1.79 -12.11
C TYR A 197 -12.10 -3.13 -12.46
N ASN A 198 -11.66 -3.82 -13.52
CA ASN A 198 -12.18 -5.12 -13.91
C ASN A 198 -11.79 -6.25 -12.94
N TYR A 199 -10.71 -6.06 -12.18
CA TYR A 199 -10.21 -7.04 -11.23
C TYR A 199 -9.84 -6.41 -9.89
N LEU A 200 -10.33 -7.02 -8.80
CA LEU A 200 -9.78 -6.82 -7.48
C LEU A 200 -8.66 -7.85 -7.26
N LEU A 201 -7.51 -7.41 -6.79
CA LEU A 201 -6.39 -8.28 -6.41
C LEU A 201 -6.28 -8.31 -4.89
N SER A 202 -6.07 -9.50 -4.32
CA SER A 202 -5.84 -9.67 -2.89
C SER A 202 -4.59 -10.48 -2.58
N GLY A 203 -3.79 -9.96 -1.66
CA GLY A 203 -2.58 -10.59 -1.14
C GLY A 203 -2.73 -10.95 0.33
N SER A 204 -2.40 -12.20 0.68
CA SER A 204 -2.70 -12.76 1.98
C SER A 204 -1.50 -13.42 2.66
N ARG A 205 -1.65 -13.68 3.96
CA ARG A 205 -0.73 -14.48 4.78
C ARG A 205 -0.64 -15.94 4.34
N ASP A 206 -1.61 -16.45 3.60
CA ASP A 206 -1.52 -17.77 2.95
C ASP A 206 -0.50 -17.81 1.79
N ALA A 207 0.09 -16.66 1.43
CA ALA A 207 1.05 -16.50 0.33
C ALA A 207 0.43 -16.58 -1.07
N HIS A 208 -0.91 -16.59 -1.16
CA HIS A 208 -1.64 -16.56 -2.42
C HIS A 208 -1.96 -15.12 -2.84
N LEU A 209 -1.81 -14.87 -4.13
CA LEU A 209 -2.40 -13.75 -4.85
C LEU A 209 -3.69 -14.26 -5.49
N LYS A 210 -4.84 -13.71 -5.10
CA LYS A 210 -6.13 -14.04 -5.70
C LYS A 210 -6.65 -12.87 -6.53
N ILE A 211 -7.30 -13.21 -7.64
CA ILE A 211 -7.86 -12.27 -8.61
C ILE A 211 -9.37 -12.47 -8.65
N TRP A 212 -10.14 -11.42 -8.39
CA TRP A 212 -11.60 -11.44 -8.34
C TRP A 212 -12.15 -10.58 -9.48
N ASN A 213 -13.02 -11.13 -10.32
CA ASN A 213 -13.53 -10.44 -11.51
C ASN A 213 -14.76 -9.61 -11.17
N SER A 214 -14.64 -8.27 -11.19
CA SER A 214 -15.73 -7.36 -10.81
C SER A 214 -16.92 -7.40 -11.77
N ASN A 215 -16.70 -7.76 -13.04
CA ASN A 215 -17.76 -7.94 -14.04
C ASN A 215 -18.56 -9.24 -13.84
N LEU A 216 -18.07 -10.14 -12.99
CA LEU A 216 -18.71 -11.42 -12.65
C LEU A 216 -19.01 -11.49 -11.15
N ASP A 217 -19.54 -10.41 -10.58
CA ASP A 217 -19.88 -10.30 -9.15
C ASP A 217 -18.72 -10.71 -8.23
N TYR A 218 -17.51 -10.27 -8.60
CA TYR A 218 -16.26 -10.56 -7.87
C TYR A 218 -15.99 -12.06 -7.70
N ALA A 219 -16.44 -12.90 -8.63
CA ALA A 219 -16.08 -14.31 -8.64
C ALA A 219 -14.55 -14.51 -8.72
N LEU A 220 -14.04 -15.52 -7.99
CA LEU A 220 -12.62 -15.87 -8.00
C LEU A 220 -12.21 -16.36 -9.40
N SER A 221 -11.40 -15.56 -10.09
CA SER A 221 -10.93 -15.85 -11.44
C SER A 221 -9.60 -16.60 -11.45
N GLN A 222 -8.68 -16.27 -10.54
CA GLN A 222 -7.39 -16.95 -10.43
C GLN A 222 -6.94 -17.03 -8.97
N ASP A 223 -6.19 -18.10 -8.68
CA ASP A 223 -5.59 -18.36 -7.37
C ASP A 223 -4.12 -18.78 -7.56
N ILE A 224 -3.20 -17.90 -7.22
CA ILE A 224 -1.78 -18.03 -7.57
C ILE A 224 -0.95 -18.14 -6.30
N VAL A 225 -0.21 -19.24 -6.14
CA VAL A 225 0.85 -19.36 -5.14
C VAL A 225 2.00 -18.42 -5.53
N ALA A 226 1.92 -17.17 -5.10
CA ALA A 226 2.79 -16.10 -5.60
C ALA A 226 4.12 -16.02 -4.82
N HIS A 227 4.08 -16.29 -3.53
CA HIS A 227 5.21 -16.13 -2.60
C HIS A 227 5.34 -17.36 -1.66
N MET A 228 6.43 -17.42 -0.89
CA MET A 228 6.62 -18.49 0.11
C MET A 228 6.04 -18.14 1.50
N TYR A 229 5.75 -16.85 1.71
CA TYR A 229 5.18 -16.30 2.94
C TYR A 229 4.24 -15.14 2.59
N THR A 230 3.64 -14.53 3.60
CA THR A 230 2.71 -13.39 3.51
C THR A 230 3.04 -12.42 2.39
N ILE A 231 2.06 -12.15 1.52
CA ILE A 231 2.11 -11.03 0.59
C ILE A 231 1.72 -9.77 1.38
N ASN A 232 2.67 -8.88 1.60
CA ASN A 232 2.46 -7.70 2.43
C ASN A 232 1.83 -6.54 1.65
N HIS A 233 2.16 -6.41 0.36
CA HIS A 233 1.66 -5.28 -0.44
C HIS A 233 1.60 -5.59 -1.94
N ILE A 234 0.61 -4.99 -2.61
CA ILE A 234 0.41 -4.97 -4.06
C ILE A 234 0.44 -3.51 -4.52
N SER A 235 1.29 -3.19 -5.48
CA SER A 235 1.43 -1.84 -6.05
C SER A 235 1.35 -1.88 -7.56
N TYR A 236 0.30 -1.28 -8.11
CA TYR A 236 0.17 -1.06 -9.54
C TYR A 236 1.10 0.05 -10.02
N ARG A 237 1.66 -0.14 -11.22
CA ARG A 237 2.32 0.91 -11.97
C ARG A 237 1.27 1.86 -12.53
N GLU A 238 1.61 3.13 -12.67
CA GLU A 238 0.65 4.17 -13.08
C GLU A 238 -0.04 3.85 -14.41
N ASP A 239 0.60 3.20 -15.37
CA ASP A 239 -0.05 2.87 -16.65
C ASP A 239 -0.96 1.62 -16.59
N GLY A 240 -1.06 0.95 -15.44
CA GLY A 240 -1.93 -0.21 -15.24
C GLY A 240 -1.45 -1.50 -15.90
N ARG A 241 -0.40 -1.48 -16.73
CA ARG A 241 0.09 -2.65 -17.47
C ARG A 241 0.85 -3.65 -16.60
N TYR A 242 1.37 -3.19 -15.47
CA TYR A 242 2.17 -4.00 -14.56
C TYR A 242 1.82 -3.69 -13.12
N PHE A 243 2.02 -4.70 -12.27
CA PHE A 243 2.00 -4.52 -10.83
C PHE A 243 3.18 -5.25 -10.20
N ALA A 244 3.46 -4.87 -8.95
CA ALA A 244 4.48 -5.49 -8.14
C ALA A 244 3.89 -5.97 -6.81
N THR A 245 4.40 -7.09 -6.32
CA THR A 245 4.08 -7.63 -5.00
C THR A 245 5.33 -7.74 -4.14
N CYS A 246 5.21 -7.58 -2.84
CA CYS A 246 6.31 -7.80 -1.90
C CYS A 246 5.89 -8.66 -0.72
N SER A 247 6.84 -9.35 -0.11
CA SER A 247 6.53 -10.41 0.86
C SER A 247 7.50 -10.49 2.04
N LYS A 248 7.02 -11.14 3.09
CA LYS A 248 7.82 -11.62 4.22
C LYS A 248 8.92 -12.60 3.77
N ASP A 249 8.79 -13.22 2.60
CA ASP A 249 9.82 -14.05 1.97
C ASP A 249 11.03 -13.26 1.44
N LYS A 250 11.04 -11.94 1.66
CA LYS A 250 12.14 -11.01 1.34
C LYS A 250 12.27 -10.72 -0.16
N SER A 251 11.33 -11.17 -0.97
CA SER A 251 11.31 -10.92 -2.40
C SER A 251 10.27 -9.86 -2.80
N ILE A 252 10.56 -9.25 -3.94
CA ILE A 252 9.62 -8.44 -4.72
C ILE A 252 9.41 -9.17 -6.04
N LYS A 253 8.19 -9.20 -6.54
CA LYS A 253 7.85 -9.83 -7.82
C LYS A 253 7.16 -8.83 -8.73
N ILE A 254 7.54 -8.82 -10.00
CA ILE A 254 6.94 -7.98 -11.05
C ILE A 254 6.08 -8.86 -11.93
N TRP A 255 4.88 -8.38 -12.23
CA TRP A 255 3.83 -9.14 -12.88
C TRP A 255 3.25 -8.36 -14.04
N ASP A 256 2.87 -9.10 -15.07
CA ASP A 256 2.01 -8.60 -16.14
C ASP A 256 0.57 -8.47 -15.59
N ALA A 257 -0.06 -7.31 -15.78
CA ALA A 257 -1.38 -7.05 -15.19
C ALA A 257 -2.55 -7.67 -15.96
N GLU A 258 -2.38 -7.97 -17.24
CA GLU A 258 -3.43 -8.55 -18.07
C GLU A 258 -3.51 -10.08 -17.86
N SER A 259 -2.36 -10.73 -17.95
CA SER A 259 -2.26 -12.19 -17.85
C SER A 259 -1.98 -12.71 -16.43
N PHE A 260 -1.63 -11.82 -15.50
CA PHE A 260 -1.18 -12.14 -14.14
C PHE A 260 0.05 -13.06 -14.10
N LYS A 261 0.86 -13.05 -15.16
CA LYS A 261 2.09 -13.85 -15.24
C LYS A 261 3.25 -13.18 -14.52
N LEU A 262 4.02 -13.98 -13.80
CA LEU A 262 5.26 -13.54 -13.17
C LEU A 262 6.31 -13.23 -14.25
N LEU A 263 6.84 -12.01 -14.23
CA LEU A 263 7.84 -11.53 -15.17
C LEU A 263 9.23 -11.50 -14.56
N LYS A 264 9.34 -11.10 -13.29
CA LYS A 264 10.64 -10.95 -12.62
C LYS A 264 10.55 -11.15 -11.12
N VAL A 265 11.64 -11.64 -10.53
CA VAL A 265 11.82 -11.77 -9.08
C VAL A 265 13.06 -11.01 -8.66
N ILE A 266 12.88 -10.06 -7.74
CA ILE A 266 13.93 -9.26 -7.12
C ILE A 266 14.13 -9.78 -5.69
N ASP A 267 15.32 -10.28 -5.38
CA ASP A 267 15.68 -10.75 -4.04
C ASP A 267 17.15 -10.47 -3.73
N LYS A 268 17.56 -10.85 -2.52
CA LYS A 268 18.93 -10.65 -2.04
C LYS A 268 19.99 -11.34 -2.90
N ALA A 269 19.72 -12.55 -3.38
CA ALA A 269 20.71 -13.36 -4.08
C ALA A 269 20.99 -12.83 -5.50
N ARG A 270 19.96 -12.35 -6.20
CA ARG A 270 20.10 -11.88 -7.59
C ARG A 270 20.42 -10.39 -7.70
N TYR A 271 19.94 -9.57 -6.77
CA TYR A 271 19.95 -8.10 -6.91
C TYR A 271 20.36 -7.34 -5.65
N ALA A 272 20.97 -8.00 -4.66
CA ALA A 272 21.28 -7.39 -3.36
C ALA A 272 20.06 -6.68 -2.72
N GLY A 273 18.89 -7.30 -2.87
CA GLY A 273 17.64 -6.90 -2.21
C GLY A 273 17.63 -7.06 -0.70
N HIS A 274 16.47 -6.80 -0.14
CA HIS A 274 16.25 -6.71 1.31
C HIS A 274 16.66 -7.99 2.06
N GLY A 275 17.16 -7.79 3.28
CA GLY A 275 17.59 -8.89 4.15
C GLY A 275 16.47 -9.56 4.95
N THR A 276 15.33 -8.89 5.03
CA THR A 276 14.17 -9.23 5.87
C THR A 276 12.86 -8.91 5.10
N SER A 277 11.71 -8.97 5.78
CA SER A 277 10.38 -8.75 5.18
C SER A 277 10.33 -7.44 4.40
N VAL A 278 9.80 -7.46 3.18
CA VAL A 278 9.51 -6.25 2.40
C VAL A 278 8.05 -5.87 2.62
N ASN A 279 7.79 -4.67 3.12
CA ASN A 279 6.51 -4.31 3.74
C ASN A 279 5.65 -3.41 2.85
N LYS A 280 6.25 -2.50 2.08
CA LYS A 280 5.52 -1.57 1.19
C LYS A 280 6.28 -1.38 -0.11
N LEU A 281 5.51 -1.13 -1.17
CA LEU A 281 6.00 -0.82 -2.51
C LEU A 281 5.37 0.47 -3.01
N LEU A 282 6.12 1.24 -3.81
CA LEU A 282 5.65 2.45 -4.46
C LEU A 282 6.33 2.61 -5.83
N TRP A 283 5.56 2.52 -6.91
CA TRP A 283 6.03 2.99 -8.22
C TRP A 283 6.14 4.52 -8.20
N LEU A 284 7.34 5.04 -8.45
CA LEU A 284 7.63 6.48 -8.53
C LEU A 284 7.43 7.01 -9.95
N ASP A 285 7.62 6.15 -10.95
CA ASP A 285 7.35 6.40 -12.37
C ASP A 285 7.19 5.07 -13.12
N SER A 286 7.18 5.11 -14.46
CA SER A 286 7.02 3.92 -15.32
C SER A 286 8.17 2.90 -15.23
N THR A 287 9.27 3.23 -14.58
CA THR A 287 10.50 2.43 -14.53
C THR A 287 11.13 2.36 -13.15
N THR A 288 10.67 3.17 -12.19
CA THR A 288 11.31 3.31 -10.88
C THR A 288 10.37 2.81 -9.79
N LEU A 289 10.80 1.79 -9.05
CA LEU A 289 10.06 1.19 -7.94
C LEU A 289 10.83 1.38 -6.64
N ALA A 290 10.16 1.88 -5.60
CA ALA A 290 10.67 1.94 -4.24
C ALA A 290 10.11 0.78 -3.41
N SER A 291 10.93 0.25 -2.50
CA SER A 291 10.52 -0.75 -1.52
C SER A 291 11.08 -0.44 -0.13
N CYS A 292 10.28 -0.62 0.92
CA CYS A 292 10.73 -0.47 2.31
C CYS A 292 10.56 -1.78 3.10
N SER A 293 11.38 -1.97 4.14
CA SER A 293 11.53 -3.28 4.79
C SER A 293 11.74 -3.19 6.30
N ASP A 294 11.57 -4.33 6.98
CA ASP A 294 12.00 -4.54 8.35
C ASP A 294 13.52 -4.39 8.55
N ASP A 295 14.32 -4.39 7.48
CA ASP A 295 15.76 -4.12 7.54
C ASP A 295 16.10 -2.62 7.69
N ARG A 296 15.07 -1.79 7.92
CA ARG A 296 15.16 -0.35 8.20
C ARG A 296 15.66 0.47 7.02
N SER A 297 15.68 -0.12 5.83
CA SER A 297 16.12 0.52 4.60
C SER A 297 15.01 0.63 3.58
N ILE A 298 15.21 1.58 2.67
CA ILE A 298 14.46 1.67 1.41
C ILE A 298 15.42 1.29 0.29
N SER A 299 14.98 0.47 -0.66
CA SER A 299 15.71 0.20 -1.89
C SER A 299 14.97 0.81 -3.07
N ILE A 300 15.73 1.44 -3.99
CA ILE A 300 15.19 1.97 -5.25
C ILE A 300 15.66 1.10 -6.40
N TRP A 301 14.70 0.68 -7.22
CA TRP A 301 14.89 -0.27 -8.31
C TRP A 301 14.54 0.38 -9.64
N LYS A 302 15.45 0.30 -10.61
CA LYS A 302 15.13 0.55 -12.01
C LYS A 302 14.67 -0.76 -12.65
N VAL A 303 13.48 -0.75 -13.21
CA VAL A 303 12.81 -1.88 -13.89
C VAL A 303 12.67 -1.53 -15.37
N ASN A 304 13.58 -2.05 -16.19
CA ASN A 304 13.65 -1.76 -17.63
C ASN A 304 13.33 -3.02 -18.45
N GLY A 305 12.96 -2.82 -19.72
CA GLY A 305 12.74 -3.93 -20.65
C GLY A 305 11.43 -4.69 -20.41
N LEU A 306 10.50 -4.14 -19.61
CA LEU A 306 9.13 -4.61 -19.59
C LEU A 306 8.52 -4.44 -21.00
N PRO A 307 7.74 -5.43 -21.49
CA PRO A 307 7.06 -5.33 -22.77
C PRO A 307 6.24 -4.03 -22.93
N GLU A 308 6.00 -3.61 -24.16
CA GLU A 308 5.00 -2.58 -24.43
C GLU A 308 3.61 -3.19 -24.53
#